data_AF-A0AAN5AZE7-F1
#
_entry.id   AF-A0AAN5AZE7-F1
#
_cell.length_a   1.000
_cell.length_b   1.000
_cell.length_c   1.000
_cell.angle_alpha   90.00
_cell.angle_beta   90.00
_cell.angle_gamma   90.00
#
_symmetry.space_group_name_H-M   'P 1'
#
loop_
_entity.id
_entity.type
_entity.pdbx_description
1 polymer ?
#
loop_
_entity_poly.entity_id
_entity_poly.type
_entity_poly.pdbx_seq_one_letter_code
_entity_poly.pdbx_strand_id
1 'polypeptide(L)' 'MGTVYHAPHFDPTVDELEALKQLELGRAISVPEALTHHLSGRLYERGYVAKNPAGDLAITDAGRQLIRRQES' A
#
# COMPACT_ATOMS: atom_id res chain seq x y z
N MET A 1 -31.38 -8.80 -16.03
CA MET A 1 -30.02 -8.33 -16.37
C MET A 1 -29.39 -7.83 -15.08
N GLY A 2 -28.53 -8.64 -14.45
CA GLY A 2 -27.86 -8.26 -13.20
C GLY A 2 -26.73 -7.29 -13.54
N THR A 3 -26.77 -6.09 -12.98
CA THR A 3 -25.64 -5.17 -13.00
C THR A 3 -24.51 -5.81 -12.21
N VAL A 4 -23.45 -6.24 -12.90
CA VAL A 4 -22.23 -6.68 -12.25
C VAL A 4 -21.69 -5.46 -11.53
N TYR A 5 -21.81 -5.47 -10.20
CA TYR A 5 -21.28 -4.40 -9.36
C TYR A 5 -19.75 -4.47 -9.44
N HIS A 6 -19.15 -3.65 -10.32
CA HIS A 6 -17.71 -3.45 -10.31
C HIS A 6 -17.39 -2.65 -9.06
N ALA A 7 -16.80 -3.31 -8.05
CA ALA A 7 -16.21 -2.61 -6.92
C ALA A 7 -15.26 -1.53 -7.47
N PRO A 8 -15.25 -0.31 -6.88
CA PRO A 8 -14.41 0.78 -7.37
C PRO A 8 -12.97 0.29 -7.45
N HIS A 9 -12.40 0.36 -8.67
CA HIS A 9 -11.01 -0.01 -8.91
C HIS A 9 -10.15 0.86 -7.99
N PHE A 10 -9.28 0.22 -7.22
CA PHE A 10 -8.35 0.96 -6.39
C PHE A 10 -7.21 1.43 -7.27
N ASP A 11 -7.21 2.73 -7.57
CA ASP A 11 -6.11 3.40 -8.25
C ASP A 11 -5.22 4.03 -7.16
N PRO A 12 -4.02 3.49 -6.91
CA PRO A 12 -3.08 4.08 -5.94
C PRO A 12 -2.53 5.39 -6.47
N THR A 13 -2.36 6.37 -5.59
CA THR A 13 -1.66 7.61 -5.95
C THR A 13 -0.16 7.38 -6.15
N VAL A 14 0.53 8.34 -6.76
CA VAL A 14 1.99 8.29 -6.93
C VAL A 14 2.70 8.19 -5.58
N ASP A 15 2.28 8.97 -4.57
CA ASP A 15 2.81 8.87 -3.22
C ASP A 15 2.59 7.49 -2.58
N GLU A 16 1.44 6.86 -2.81
CA GLU A 16 1.16 5.52 -2.29
C GLU A 16 2.07 4.46 -2.93
N LEU A 17 2.35 4.59 -4.23
CA LEU A 17 3.29 3.72 -4.94
C LEU A 17 4.73 3.95 -4.47
N GLU A 18 5.16 5.20 -4.31
CA GLU A 18 6.48 5.56 -3.78
C GLU A 18 6.68 4.98 -2.37
N ALA A 19 5.68 5.10 -1.49
CA ALA A 19 5.74 4.52 -0.15
C ALA A 19 5.92 3.00 -0.18
N LEU A 20 5.17 2.30 -1.03
CA LEU A 20 5.34 0.85 -1.20
C LEU A 20 6.76 0.51 -1.72
N LYS A 21 7.30 1.28 -2.67
CA LYS A 21 8.66 1.07 -3.19
C LYS A 21 9.72 1.24 -2.11
N GLN A 22 9.61 2.27 -1.27
CA GLN A 22 10.55 2.46 -0.16
C GLN A 22 10.51 1.27 0.82
N LEU A 23 9.31 0.77 1.14
CA LEU A 23 9.14 -0.42 1.99
C LEU A 23 9.70 -1.69 1.34
N GLU A 24 9.54 -1.87 0.02
CA GLU A 24 10.13 -2.99 -0.72
C GLU A 24 11.66 -2.96 -0.68
N LEU A 25 12.26 -1.76 -0.73
CA LEU A 25 13.70 -1.55 -0.59
C LEU A 25 14.21 -1.72 0.86
N GLY A 26 13.34 -2.08 1.81
CA GLY A 26 13.69 -2.27 3.22
C GLY A 26 13.92 -0.96 3.98
N ARG A 27 13.53 0.18 3.42
CA ARG A 27 13.55 1.46 4.13
C ARG A 27 12.34 1.51 5.04
N ALA A 28 12.59 1.60 6.34
CA ALA A 28 11.53 1.76 7.31
C ALA A 28 10.87 3.14 7.12
N ILE A 29 9.59 3.15 6.76
CA ILE A 29 8.76 4.34 6.88
C ILE A 29 8.18 4.32 8.29
N SER A 30 8.53 5.31 9.09
CA SER A 30 7.99 5.43 10.45
C SER A 30 6.48 5.63 10.37
N VAL A 31 5.73 4.90 11.20
CA VAL A 31 4.26 5.03 11.31
C VAL A 31 3.77 6.48 11.37
N PRO A 32 4.35 7.40 12.18
CA PRO A 32 3.92 8.80 12.19
C PRO A 32 4.14 9.54 10.86
N GLU A 33 5.20 9.25 10.12
CA GLU A 33 5.47 9.83 8.80
C GLU A 33 4.45 9.32 7.78
N ALA A 34 4.21 8.00 7.77
CA ALA A 34 3.25 7.38 6.88
C ALA A 34 1.78 7.74 7.21
N LEU A 35 1.49 8.12 8.46
CA LEU A 35 0.18 8.63 8.89
C LEU A 35 -0.01 10.10 8.51
N THR A 36 1.06 10.90 8.56
CA THR A 36 1.03 12.34 8.18
C THR A 36 0.56 12.53 6.74
N HIS A 37 0.98 11.63 5.85
CA HIS A 37 0.60 11.66 4.44
C HIS A 37 -0.65 10.83 4.11
N HIS A 38 -1.36 10.29 5.12
CA HIS A 38 -2.48 9.34 4.96
C HIS A 38 -2.17 8.05 4.16
N LEU A 39 -0.92 7.85 3.73
CA LEU A 39 -0.49 6.72 2.90
C LEU A 39 -0.66 5.39 3.62
N SER A 40 -0.49 5.38 4.94
CA SER A 40 -0.67 4.15 5.74
C SER A 40 -2.10 3.64 5.75
N GLY A 41 -3.09 4.53 5.82
CA GLY A 41 -4.48 4.15 6.10
C GLY A 41 -5.06 3.32 4.97
N ARG A 42 -5.04 3.87 3.75
CA ARG A 42 -5.59 3.21 2.56
C ARG A 42 -4.81 1.95 2.19
N LEU A 43 -3.49 2.00 2.28
CA LEU A 43 -2.64 0.82 2.01
C LEU A 43 -2.89 -0.30 3.02
N TYR A 44 -3.13 0.04 4.29
CA TYR A 44 -3.42 -0.93 5.35
C TYR A 44 -4.83 -1.52 5.20
N GLU A 45 -5.85 -0.70 4.96
CA GLU A 45 -7.24 -1.14 4.75
C GLU A 45 -7.37 -2.09 3.55
N ARG A 46 -6.51 -1.92 2.53
CA ARG A 46 -6.46 -2.78 1.35
C ARG A 46 -5.52 -3.99 1.50
N GLY A 47 -4.76 -4.07 2.58
CA GLY A 47 -3.83 -5.17 2.86
C GLY A 47 -2.51 -5.12 2.08
N TYR A 48 -2.13 -3.96 1.53
CA TYR A 48 -0.84 -3.77 0.84
C TYR A 48 0.33 -3.56 1.80
N VAL A 49 0.05 -3.07 3.01
CA VAL A 49 1.00 -2.99 4.13
C VAL A 49 0.37 -3.59 5.39
N ALA A 50 1.22 -4.05 6.30
CA ALA A 50 0.83 -4.57 7.61
C ALA A 50 1.78 -4.06 8.69
N LYS A 51 1.36 -4.12 9.96
CA LYS A 51 2.27 -3.84 11.08
C LYS A 51 3.14 -5.08 11.36
N ASN A 52 4.44 -4.89 11.50
CA ASN A 52 5.37 -5.92 11.93
C ASN A 52 5.35 -6.07 13.47
N PRO A 53 6.06 -7.06 14.05
CA PRO A 53 6.14 -7.23 15.50
C PRO A 53 6.79 -6.06 16.26
N ALA A 54 7.58 -5.23 15.59
CA ALA A 54 8.18 -4.01 16.16
C ALA A 54 7.21 -2.82 16.14
N GLY A 55 6.05 -2.95 15.48
CA GLY A 55 5.05 -1.89 15.33
C GLY A 55 5.21 -1.02 14.08
N ASP A 56 6.23 -1.27 13.25
CA ASP A 56 6.48 -0.56 12.00
C ASP A 56 5.64 -1.11 10.85
N LEU A 57 5.49 -0.31 9.78
CA LEU A 57 4.85 -0.77 8.56
C LEU A 57 5.81 -1.62 7.74
N ALA A 58 5.29 -2.74 7.24
CA ALA A 58 5.98 -3.63 6.32
C ALA A 58 5.09 -3.92 5.10
N ILE A 59 5.70 -3.98 3.92
CA ILE A 59 5.00 -4.31 2.68
C ILE A 59 4.59 -5.79 2.66
N THR A 60 3.37 -6.07 2.21
CA THR A 60 2.85 -7.42 2.02
C THR A 60 3.11 -7.94 0.60
N ASP A 61 2.87 -9.23 0.34
CA ASP A 61 2.94 -9.77 -1.02
C ASP A 61 1.92 -9.15 -1.98
N ALA A 62 0.77 -8.70 -1.48
CA ALA A 62 -0.21 -7.97 -2.29
C ALA A 62 0.35 -6.60 -2.70
N GLY A 63 1.02 -5.89 -1.79
CA GLY A 63 1.68 -4.61 -2.08
C GLY A 63 2.78 -4.76 -3.12
N ARG A 64 3.62 -5.80 -2.99
CA ARG A 64 4.66 -6.11 -4.00
C ARG A 64 4.08 -6.38 -5.38
N GLN A 65 3.00 -7.15 -5.45
CA GLN A 65 2.32 -7.40 -6.72
C GLN A 65 1.72 -6.12 -7.33
N LEU A 66 1.21 -5.20 -6.51
CA LEU A 66 0.68 -3.92 -6.98
C LEU A 66 1.77 -3.10 -7.67
N ILE A 67 2.95 -2.94 -7.04
CA ILE A 67 4.07 -2.21 -7.64
C ILE A 67 4.46 -2.83 -8.98
N ARG A 68 4.66 -4.16 -9.03
CA ARG A 68 5.07 -4.86 -10.26
C ARG A 68 4.12 -4.64 -11.44
N ARG A 69 2.81 -4.53 -11.18
CA ARG A 69 1.81 -4.26 -12.22
C ARG A 69 1.89 -2.85 -12.78
N GLN A 70 2.39 -1.88 -11.99
CA GLN A 70 2.52 -0.48 -12.40
C GLN A 70 3.85 -0.19 -13.12
N GLU A 71 4.83 -1.07 -12.98
CA GLU A 71 6.13 -0.99 -13.71
C GLU A 71 6.13 -1.74 -15.05
N SER A 72 5.00 -2.34 -15.43
CA SER A 72 4.81 -3.09 -16.69
C SER A 72 4.23 -2.23 -17.81
#